data_AF-A0A960VEZ2-F1
#
_entry.id   AF-A0A960VEZ2-F1
#
_cell.length_a   1.000
_cell.length_b   1.000
_cell.length_c   1.000
_cell.angle_alpha   90.00
_cell.angle_beta   90.00
_cell.angle_gamma   90.00
#
_symmetry.space_group_name_H-M   'P 1'
#
loop_
_entity.id
_entity.type
_entity.pdbx_description
1 polymer ?
#
loop_
_entity_poly.entity_id
_entity_poly.type
_entity_poly.pdbx_seq_one_letter_code
_entity_poly.pdbx_strand_id
1 'polypeptide(L)'
;MNNKTIFSNKLTHLLLLITFLIPLYAQENQANNKSIYLSEFSPHKGKASKEISEKIYKRVKEKFEQNGFEVRKAEGTNLKEKLSQAKKAKAGFLLDGYYKIGEDRTLNIYSQIYSPEKENMIDALNVTNEITELEGIKLDPKEMQSSDEEVIAEFENKIDIRVRTNTKFRERRENINESAVATGIADEYNLPITKENISKASEEVFKFLSEKEKVTTASNVVTDAEKQPASITVINNEEIKHSGARTVNELLTIYVPGFFTVEDQDDTIAGFRGFAPDNNAKVLLLINGHNMNTEYFWGPPDSIINGMNLDYIDKIEVIRGPGSVTLGQGALL
;
A
#
# COMPACT_ATOMS: atom_id res chain seq x y z
N MET A 1 30.58 22.72 -74.45
CA MET A 1 29.47 23.67 -74.67
C MET A 1 28.96 24.13 -73.32
N ASN A 2 28.73 25.44 -73.20
CA ASN A 2 28.41 26.21 -72.00
C ASN A 2 27.16 25.72 -71.24
N ASN A 3 27.14 25.81 -69.90
CA ASN A 3 26.44 26.93 -69.21
C ASN A 3 26.51 26.86 -67.68
N LYS A 4 26.65 28.07 -67.11
CA LYS A 4 26.52 28.47 -65.70
C LYS A 4 25.13 28.09 -65.13
N THR A 5 24.99 27.97 -63.81
CA THR A 5 24.45 29.03 -62.92
C THR A 5 24.14 28.50 -61.51
N ILE A 6 24.56 29.32 -60.54
CA ILE A 6 24.32 29.40 -59.09
C ILE A 6 22.86 29.16 -58.67
N PHE A 7 22.64 28.49 -57.53
CA PHE A 7 21.61 28.93 -56.56
C PHE A 7 21.99 28.55 -55.12
N SER A 8 22.18 29.59 -54.30
CA SER A 8 22.23 29.52 -52.85
C SER A 8 20.86 29.19 -52.28
N ASN A 9 20.78 28.34 -51.25
CA ASN A 9 19.63 28.33 -50.36
C ASN A 9 20.09 28.60 -48.92
N LYS A 10 19.64 29.75 -48.42
CA LYS A 10 19.78 30.19 -47.02
C LYS A 10 19.00 29.23 -46.12
N LEU A 11 19.67 28.76 -45.07
CA LEU A 11 19.05 28.03 -43.97
C LEU A 11 18.39 29.07 -43.03
N THR A 12 17.08 29.21 -43.11
CA THR A 12 16.31 30.06 -42.18
C THR A 12 15.97 29.22 -40.95
N HIS A 13 16.67 29.45 -39.83
CA HIS A 13 16.32 28.83 -38.54
C HIS A 13 15.04 29.48 -38.00
N LEU A 14 13.95 28.72 -37.98
CA LEU A 14 12.71 29.05 -37.27
C LEU A 14 12.87 28.66 -35.80
N LEU A 15 13.11 29.65 -34.92
CA LEU A 15 13.14 29.47 -33.48
C LEU A 15 11.68 29.47 -32.97
N LEU A 16 11.13 28.29 -32.67
CA LEU A 16 9.80 28.15 -32.09
C LEU A 16 9.91 28.29 -30.56
N LEU A 17 9.68 29.50 -30.05
CA LEU A 17 9.63 29.80 -28.62
C LEU A 17 8.24 29.38 -28.07
N ILE A 18 8.13 28.16 -27.55
CA ILE A 18 6.91 27.70 -26.87
C ILE A 18 6.94 28.23 -25.43
N THR A 19 6.33 29.38 -25.19
CA THR A 19 6.01 29.85 -23.84
C THR A 19 4.83 29.04 -23.31
N PHE A 20 5.09 28.14 -22.35
CA PHE A 20 4.03 27.55 -21.53
C PHE A 20 3.42 28.66 -20.65
N LEU A 21 2.25 29.18 -21.04
CA LEU A 21 1.36 29.84 -20.09
C LEU A 21 0.83 28.73 -19.16
N ILE A 22 1.46 28.57 -18.00
CA ILE A 22 0.87 27.79 -16.92
C ILE A 22 -0.38 28.57 -16.48
N PRO A 23 -1.59 27.99 -16.51
CA PRO A 23 -2.78 28.68 -16.06
C PRO A 23 -2.62 29.03 -14.58
N LEU A 24 -2.79 30.32 -14.25
CA LEU A 24 -2.72 30.89 -12.89
C LEU A 24 -3.54 30.10 -11.85
N TYR A 25 -4.56 29.37 -12.31
CA TYR A 25 -5.41 28.48 -11.53
C TYR A 25 -4.69 27.27 -10.90
N ALA A 26 -3.61 26.77 -11.53
CA ALA A 26 -2.82 25.66 -11.00
C ALA A 26 -1.91 26.08 -9.83
N GLN A 27 -1.50 27.36 -9.81
CA GLN A 27 -0.60 27.92 -8.81
C GLN A 27 -1.32 28.16 -7.48
N GLU A 28 -2.61 28.53 -7.51
CA GLU A 28 -3.44 28.75 -6.31
C GLU A 28 -3.74 27.43 -5.55
N ASN A 29 -3.98 26.33 -6.28
CA ASN A 29 -4.18 25.00 -5.67
C ASN A 29 -2.88 24.36 -5.15
N GLN A 30 -1.74 24.60 -5.80
CA GLN A 30 -0.45 24.16 -5.27
C GLN A 30 0.01 24.99 -4.06
N ALA A 31 -0.32 26.29 -4.00
CA ALA A 31 -0.01 27.15 -2.87
C ALA A 31 -0.78 26.74 -1.60
N ASN A 32 -2.07 26.41 -1.74
CA ASN A 32 -2.90 26.02 -0.59
C ASN A 32 -2.48 24.67 0.03
N ASN A 33 -2.02 23.70 -0.77
CA ASN A 33 -1.52 22.41 -0.26
C ASN A 33 -0.24 22.51 0.58
N LYS A 34 0.45 23.66 0.55
CA LYS A 34 1.68 23.91 1.32
C LYS A 34 1.47 24.80 2.54
N SER A 35 0.23 25.08 2.92
CA SER A 35 -0.05 25.84 4.14
C SER A 35 -0.40 24.92 5.31
N ILE A 36 0.23 25.17 6.46
CA ILE A 36 0.06 24.39 7.68
C ILE A 36 -0.37 25.34 8.80
N TYR A 37 -1.46 24.99 9.48
CA TYR A 37 -1.77 25.58 10.77
C TYR A 37 -1.14 24.71 11.86
N LEU A 38 -0.26 25.28 12.67
CA LEU A 38 0.44 24.59 13.74
C LEU A 38 -0.01 25.13 15.10
N SER A 39 -0.44 24.24 15.98
CA SER A 39 -0.80 24.56 17.35
C SER A 39 0.41 24.48 18.28
N GLU A 40 0.37 25.21 19.38
CA GLU A 40 1.28 24.94 20.51
C GLU A 40 0.92 23.61 21.17
N PHE A 41 1.95 22.82 21.48
CA PHE A 41 1.77 21.51 22.09
C PHE A 41 1.37 21.69 23.55
N SER A 42 0.30 21.01 23.97
CA SER A 42 -0.27 21.17 25.31
C SER A 42 0.16 20.05 26.25
N PRO A 43 0.33 20.30 27.56
CA PRO A 43 0.66 19.23 28.50
C PRO A 43 -0.50 18.22 28.61
N HIS A 44 -0.16 16.94 28.64
CA HIS A 44 -1.07 15.81 28.87
C HIS A 44 -0.64 15.05 30.13
N LYS A 45 -1.53 14.97 31.12
CA LYS A 45 -1.34 14.22 32.38
C LYS A 45 0.06 14.39 33.01
N GLY A 46 0.59 15.62 32.99
CA GLY A 46 1.94 15.92 33.43
C GLY A 46 2.14 17.40 33.76
N LYS A 47 3.34 17.75 34.23
CA LYS A 47 3.68 19.13 34.56
C LYS A 47 3.75 19.97 33.28
N ALA A 48 3.08 21.12 33.30
CA ALA A 48 3.22 22.11 32.25
C ALA A 48 4.65 22.66 32.22
N SER A 49 5.29 22.59 31.04
CA SER A 49 6.57 23.22 30.74
C SER A 49 6.42 24.11 29.52
N LYS A 50 6.43 25.43 29.74
CA LYS A 50 6.36 26.41 28.67
C LYS A 50 7.57 26.29 27.73
N GLU A 51 8.75 26.03 28.31
CA GLU A 51 10.00 25.82 27.56
C GLU A 51 9.86 24.68 26.56
N ILE A 52 9.38 23.50 26.98
CA ILE A 52 9.21 22.34 26.10
C ILE A 52 8.17 22.61 25.00
N SER A 53 7.03 23.21 25.36
CA SER A 53 5.98 23.56 24.38
C SER A 53 6.49 24.51 23.30
N GLU A 54 7.18 25.60 23.69
CA GLU A 54 7.76 26.58 22.77
C GLU A 54 8.85 25.97 21.90
N LYS A 55 9.65 25.07 22.48
CA LYS A 55 10.74 24.39 21.79
C LYS A 55 10.23 23.44 20.71
N ILE A 56 9.26 22.57 21.04
CA ILE A 56 8.61 21.68 20.06
C ILE A 56 8.00 22.52 18.94
N TYR A 57 7.22 23.55 19.28
CA TYR A 57 6.58 24.42 18.29
C TYR A 57 7.60 25.06 17.34
N LYS A 58 8.66 25.67 17.89
CA LYS A 58 9.69 26.35 17.10
C LYS A 58 10.41 25.39 16.16
N ARG A 59 10.83 24.24 16.67
CA ARG A 59 11.55 23.20 15.91
C ARG A 59 10.72 22.65 14.75
N VAL A 60 9.46 22.30 15.02
CA VAL A 60 8.53 21.81 13.99
C VAL A 60 8.23 22.89 12.96
N LYS A 61 8.01 24.14 13.39
CA LYS A 61 7.80 25.29 12.49
C LYS A 61 8.99 25.50 11.56
N GLU A 62 10.20 25.60 12.11
CA GLU A 62 11.43 25.81 11.35
C GLU A 62 11.65 24.67 10.34
N LYS A 63 11.40 23.41 10.73
CA LYS A 63 11.51 22.25 9.85
C LYS A 63 10.58 22.33 8.65
N PHE A 64 9.31 22.69 8.88
CA PHE A 64 8.33 22.84 7.80
C PHE A 64 8.65 24.02 6.88
N GLU A 65 9.04 25.17 7.44
CA GLU A 65 9.43 26.35 6.66
C GLU A 65 10.67 26.07 5.78
N GLN A 66 11.67 25.36 6.30
CA GLN A 66 12.83 24.90 5.52
C GLN A 66 12.44 24.02 4.34
N ASN A 67 11.38 23.22 4.49
CA ASN A 67 10.85 22.35 3.44
C ASN A 67 9.79 23.03 2.55
N GLY A 68 9.65 24.36 2.66
CA GLY A 68 8.82 25.18 1.77
C GLY A 68 7.34 25.19 2.09
N PHE A 69 6.95 24.87 3.34
CA PHE A 69 5.58 25.10 3.82
C PHE A 69 5.43 26.52 4.40
N GLU A 70 4.25 27.10 4.22
CA GLU A 70 3.85 28.30 4.93
C GLU A 70 3.19 27.88 6.26
N VAL A 71 3.88 28.11 7.37
CA VAL A 71 3.38 27.74 8.71
C VAL A 71 2.74 28.95 9.38
N ARG A 72 1.46 28.81 9.73
CA ARG A 72 0.71 29.80 10.51
C ARG A 72 0.37 29.23 11.88
N LYS A 73 0.34 30.07 12.90
CA LYS A 73 -0.09 29.65 14.24
C LYS A 73 -1.60 29.39 14.25
N ALA A 74 -2.01 28.26 14.79
CA ALA A 74 -3.41 27.99 15.08
C ALA A 74 -3.81 28.72 16.38
N GLU A 75 -4.76 29.64 16.27
CA GLU A 75 -5.30 30.40 17.39
C GLU A 75 -6.65 29.82 17.80
N GLY A 76 -6.87 29.66 19.10
CA GLY A 76 -8.10 29.11 19.65
C GLY A 76 -7.86 28.31 20.91
N THR A 77 -8.89 28.20 21.74
CA THR A 77 -8.84 27.48 23.02
C THR A 77 -9.14 25.99 22.84
N ASN A 78 -9.86 25.64 21.78
CA ASN A 78 -10.28 24.27 21.49
C ASN A 78 -10.00 23.90 20.03
N LEU A 79 -9.93 22.59 19.76
CA LEU A 79 -9.62 22.05 18.45
C LEU A 79 -10.62 22.48 17.35
N LYS A 80 -11.89 22.66 17.71
CA LYS A 80 -12.94 23.04 16.75
C LYS A 80 -12.73 24.46 16.20
N GLU A 81 -12.33 25.40 17.05
CA GLU A 81 -11.95 26.75 16.64
C GLU A 81 -10.74 26.73 15.70
N LYS A 82 -9.69 25.99 16.06
CA LYS A 82 -8.48 25.83 15.26
C LYS A 82 -8.78 25.21 13.88
N LEU A 83 -9.61 24.17 13.83
CA LEU A 83 -10.07 23.54 12.59
C LEU A 83 -10.88 24.52 11.74
N SER A 84 -11.79 25.28 12.34
CA SER A 84 -12.57 26.29 11.61
C SER A 84 -11.69 27.39 11.03
N GLN A 85 -10.67 27.83 11.78
CA GLN A 85 -9.68 28.82 11.33
C GLN A 85 -8.89 28.28 10.13
N ALA A 86 -8.33 27.07 10.24
CA ALA A 86 -7.57 26.42 9.18
C ALA A 86 -8.42 26.18 7.93
N LYS A 87 -9.69 25.77 8.10
CA LYS A 87 -10.65 25.54 7.01
C LYS A 87 -10.98 26.84 6.26
N LYS A 88 -11.23 27.94 6.98
CA LYS A 88 -11.47 29.27 6.37
C LYS A 88 -10.28 29.76 5.56
N ALA A 89 -9.07 29.46 6.03
CA ALA A 89 -7.83 29.79 5.32
C ALA A 89 -7.49 28.81 4.18
N LYS A 90 -8.32 27.78 3.96
CA LYS A 90 -8.08 26.68 3.00
C LYS A 90 -6.72 26.01 3.20
N ALA A 91 -6.33 25.82 4.46
CA ALA A 91 -5.06 25.21 4.78
C ALA A 91 -5.02 23.73 4.39
N GLY A 92 -3.85 23.26 3.95
CA GLY A 92 -3.65 21.85 3.62
C GLY A 92 -3.74 20.97 4.87
N PHE A 93 -3.09 21.39 5.95
CA PHE A 93 -3.05 20.63 7.20
C PHE A 93 -3.29 21.51 8.43
N LEU A 94 -3.89 20.93 9.46
CA LEU A 94 -3.81 21.42 10.84
C LEU A 94 -3.05 20.37 11.66
N LEU A 95 -2.04 20.81 12.39
CA LEU A 95 -1.31 20.00 13.36
C LEU A 95 -1.68 20.49 14.76
N ASP A 96 -2.12 19.54 15.58
CA ASP A 96 -2.28 19.72 17.02
C ASP A 96 -1.47 18.64 17.75
N GLY A 97 -1.26 18.83 19.04
CA GLY A 97 -0.50 17.84 19.78
C GLY A 97 -0.37 18.13 21.26
N TYR A 98 0.15 17.10 21.93
CA TYR A 98 0.32 17.07 23.36
C TYR A 98 1.71 16.55 23.72
N TYR A 99 2.20 16.89 24.90
CA TYR A 99 3.39 16.28 25.46
C TYR A 99 3.15 15.84 26.89
N LYS A 100 3.84 14.80 27.33
CA LYS A 100 3.84 14.29 28.70
C LYS A 100 5.28 14.21 29.17
N ILE A 101 5.54 14.77 30.35
CA ILE A 101 6.82 14.60 31.05
C ILE A 101 6.57 13.60 32.17
N GLY A 102 7.16 12.40 32.05
CA GLY A 102 7.08 11.32 33.03
C GLY A 102 7.73 11.70 34.37
N GLU A 103 7.44 10.91 35.41
CA GLU A 103 8.04 11.11 36.74
C GLU A 103 9.57 10.92 36.73
N ASP A 104 10.04 10.06 35.83
CA ASP A 104 11.45 9.79 35.53
C ASP A 104 12.09 10.85 34.61
N ARG A 105 11.37 11.92 34.26
CA ARG A 105 11.74 12.98 33.31
C ARG A 105 11.81 12.54 31.84
N THR A 106 11.17 11.44 31.47
CA THR A 106 11.02 11.09 30.04
C THR A 106 10.03 12.01 29.35
N LEU A 107 10.39 12.49 28.15
CA LEU A 107 9.50 13.30 27.31
C LEU A 107 8.81 12.41 26.27
N ASN A 108 7.48 12.39 26.31
CA ASN A 108 6.65 11.76 25.29
C ASN A 108 5.88 12.83 24.53
N ILE A 109 5.90 12.77 23.19
CA ILE A 109 5.25 13.73 22.32
C ILE A 109 4.19 13.00 21.49
N TYR A 110 2.99 13.53 21.47
CA TYR A 110 1.85 13.03 20.70
C TYR A 110 1.38 14.13 19.75
N SER A 111 1.10 13.79 18.51
CA SER A 111 0.58 14.74 17.54
C SER A 111 -0.48 14.12 16.67
N GLN A 112 -1.43 14.97 16.28
CA GLN A 112 -2.54 14.63 15.43
C GLN A 112 -2.52 15.56 14.22
N ILE A 113 -2.66 14.97 13.05
CA ILE A 113 -2.66 15.64 11.76
C ILE A 113 -4.08 15.58 11.22
N TYR A 114 -4.65 16.74 10.95
CA TYR A 114 -6.03 16.88 10.49
C TYR A 114 -6.07 17.40 9.05
N SER A 115 -7.12 17.02 8.34
CA SER A 115 -7.53 17.63 7.08
C SER A 115 -8.55 18.72 7.39
N PRO A 116 -8.22 20.02 7.29
CA PRO A 116 -9.16 21.09 7.61
C PRO A 116 -10.42 21.09 6.72
N GLU A 117 -10.29 20.66 5.46
CA GLU A 117 -11.42 20.51 4.53
C GLU A 117 -12.46 19.50 5.02
N LYS A 118 -12.00 18.31 5.44
CA LYS A 118 -12.83 17.19 5.91
C LYS A 118 -13.18 17.26 7.40
N GLU A 119 -12.51 18.15 8.14
CA GLU A 119 -12.66 18.35 9.58
C GLU A 119 -12.43 17.07 10.41
N ASN A 120 -11.56 16.18 9.92
CA ASN A 120 -11.23 14.92 10.57
C ASN A 120 -9.71 14.70 10.66
N MET A 121 -9.32 13.82 11.58
CA MET A 121 -7.96 13.34 11.72
C MET A 121 -7.63 12.40 10.56
N ILE A 122 -6.47 12.60 9.94
CA ILE A 122 -5.97 11.79 8.83
C ILE A 122 -4.70 11.03 9.18
N ASP A 123 -4.00 11.40 10.24
CA ASP A 123 -2.80 10.72 10.71
C ASP A 123 -2.56 11.09 12.19
N ALA A 124 -1.85 10.25 12.92
CA ALA A 124 -1.40 10.52 14.28
C ALA A 124 -0.02 9.91 14.51
N LEU A 125 0.81 10.56 15.33
CA LEU A 125 2.17 10.15 15.62
C LEU A 125 2.44 10.30 17.11
N ASN A 126 3.16 9.35 17.68
CA ASN A 126 3.80 9.48 18.97
C ASN A 126 5.31 9.20 18.88
N VAL A 127 6.08 9.89 19.71
CA VAL A 127 7.47 9.56 20.03
C VAL A 127 7.51 9.42 21.54
N THR A 128 7.89 8.24 22.01
CA THR A 128 7.92 7.88 23.42
C THR A 128 9.30 7.33 23.77
N ASN A 129 9.77 7.68 24.96
CA ASN A 129 10.96 7.11 25.58
C ASN A 129 10.62 6.11 26.68
N GLU A 130 9.33 5.75 26.85
CA GLU A 130 8.91 4.74 27.83
C GLU A 130 9.39 3.34 27.38
N ILE A 131 10.26 2.71 28.16
CA ILE A 131 10.79 1.37 27.90
C ILE A 131 9.78 0.33 28.37
N THR A 132 9.46 -0.65 27.53
CA THR A 132 8.78 -1.87 27.97
C THR A 132 9.80 -2.76 28.68
N GLU A 133 9.67 -2.97 30.00
CA GLU A 133 10.54 -3.90 30.72
C GLU A 133 10.42 -5.29 30.09
N LEU A 134 11.52 -5.84 29.58
CA LEU A 134 11.61 -7.25 29.19
C LEU A 134 11.71 -8.08 30.48
N GLU A 135 10.86 -9.11 30.63
CA GLU A 135 10.85 -9.98 31.81
C GLU A 135 12.27 -10.47 32.14
N GLY A 136 12.77 -10.08 33.32
CA GLY A 136 14.06 -10.52 33.86
C GLY A 136 15.25 -9.58 33.63
N ILE A 137 15.11 -8.48 32.89
CA ILE A 137 16.19 -7.49 32.69
C ILE A 137 15.82 -6.17 33.37
N LYS A 138 16.51 -5.83 34.47
CA LYS A 138 16.47 -4.48 35.06
C LYS A 138 17.57 -3.63 34.43
N LEU A 139 17.16 -2.72 33.55
CA LEU A 139 18.04 -1.68 32.99
C LEU A 139 17.97 -0.44 33.89
N ASP A 140 19.09 0.26 34.10
CA ASP A 140 19.08 1.55 34.82
C ASP A 140 18.43 2.61 33.92
N PRO A 141 17.29 3.22 34.33
CA PRO A 141 16.60 4.23 33.53
C PRO A 141 17.48 5.42 33.15
N LYS A 142 18.52 5.74 33.93
CA LYS A 142 19.41 6.89 33.67
C LYS A 142 20.43 6.65 32.56
N GLU A 143 20.74 5.39 32.24
CA GLU A 143 21.77 5.05 31.24
C GLU A 143 21.25 5.04 29.80
N MET A 144 19.92 5.13 29.61
CA MET A 144 19.27 5.06 28.30
C MET A 144 18.27 6.19 28.02
N GLN A 145 18.18 7.19 28.89
CA GLN A 145 17.36 8.37 28.63
C GLN A 145 17.96 9.19 27.49
N SER A 146 17.32 9.13 26.32
CA SER A 146 17.58 10.09 25.24
C SER A 146 17.25 11.49 25.74
N SER A 147 18.09 12.46 25.38
CA SER A 147 17.86 13.85 25.74
C SER A 147 16.54 14.38 25.14
N ASP A 148 15.93 15.38 25.78
CA ASP A 148 14.75 16.06 25.22
C ASP A 148 15.00 16.54 23.78
N GLU A 149 16.24 16.91 23.45
CA GLU A 149 16.62 17.32 22.10
C GLU A 149 16.57 16.20 21.08
N GLU A 150 17.01 15.00 21.44
CA GLU A 150 16.94 13.84 20.55
C GLU A 150 15.49 13.44 20.31
N VAL A 151 14.65 13.47 21.34
CA VAL A 151 13.21 13.19 21.22
C VAL A 151 12.52 14.19 20.30
N ILE A 152 12.80 15.49 20.49
CA ILE A 152 12.21 16.55 19.67
C ILE A 152 12.74 16.45 18.22
N ALA A 153 14.02 16.14 18.03
CA ALA A 153 14.61 15.94 16.71
C ALA A 153 14.07 14.71 15.97
N GLU A 154 13.81 13.61 16.69
CA GLU A 154 13.13 12.45 16.11
C GLU A 154 11.69 12.81 15.71
N PHE A 155 10.97 13.47 16.61
CA PHE A 155 9.60 13.88 16.40
C PHE A 155 9.44 14.82 15.19
N GLU A 156 10.25 15.89 15.10
CA GLU A 156 10.18 16.85 13.98
C GLU A 156 10.44 16.18 12.63
N ASN A 157 11.34 15.19 12.57
CA ASN A 157 11.66 14.48 11.34
C ASN A 157 10.51 13.55 10.93
N LYS A 158 9.96 12.79 11.89
CA LYS A 158 8.83 11.89 11.62
C LYS A 158 7.58 12.66 11.18
N ILE A 159 7.25 13.76 11.84
CA ILE A 159 6.06 14.55 11.50
C ILE A 159 6.21 15.24 10.13
N ASP A 160 7.40 15.76 9.81
CA ASP A 160 7.70 16.33 8.50
C ASP A 160 7.48 15.32 7.37
N ILE A 161 8.06 14.12 7.51
CA ILE A 161 7.92 13.04 6.52
C ILE A 161 6.45 12.68 6.34
N ARG A 162 5.69 12.55 7.43
CA ARG A 162 4.28 12.17 7.37
C ARG A 162 3.44 13.17 6.60
N VAL A 163 3.63 14.46 6.82
CA VAL A 163 2.93 15.53 6.10
C VAL A 163 3.37 15.57 4.64
N ARG A 164 4.68 15.60 4.34
CA ARG A 164 5.19 15.69 2.96
C ARG A 164 4.79 14.52 2.07
N THR A 165 4.74 13.32 2.63
CA THR A 165 4.37 12.11 1.88
C THR A 165 2.86 11.96 1.68
N ASN A 166 2.03 12.74 2.39
CA ASN A 166 0.58 12.66 2.30
C ASN A 166 -0.05 13.77 1.44
N THR A 167 0.45 13.94 0.21
CA THR A 167 -0.04 14.98 -0.72
C THR A 167 -1.50 14.83 -1.15
N LYS A 168 -2.11 13.67 -0.91
CA LYS A 168 -3.50 13.35 -1.24
C LYS A 168 -4.44 13.35 -0.03
N PHE A 169 -3.96 13.76 1.15
CA PHE A 169 -4.76 13.83 2.39
C PHE A 169 -5.51 12.51 2.68
N ARG A 170 -4.81 11.39 2.47
CA ARG A 170 -5.32 10.05 2.76
C ARG A 170 -5.27 9.80 4.24
N GLU A 171 -6.31 9.16 4.76
CA GLU A 171 -6.37 8.73 6.15
C GLU A 171 -5.47 7.51 6.34
N ARG A 172 -4.51 7.59 7.27
CA ARG A 172 -3.63 6.49 7.69
C ARG A 172 -4.19 5.88 8.96
N ARG A 173 -5.12 4.95 8.77
CA ARG A 173 -5.91 4.36 9.86
C ARG A 173 -5.06 3.68 10.93
N GLU A 174 -4.06 2.90 10.52
CA GLU A 174 -3.18 2.17 11.44
C GLU A 174 -2.48 3.13 12.41
N ASN A 175 -1.93 4.22 11.89
CA ASN A 175 -1.28 5.26 12.68
C ASN A 175 -2.24 5.93 13.68
N ILE A 176 -3.48 6.21 13.25
CA ILE A 176 -4.53 6.77 14.11
C ILE A 176 -4.84 5.80 15.26
N ASN A 177 -5.02 4.52 14.92
CA ASN A 177 -5.35 3.49 15.90
C ASN A 177 -4.21 3.30 16.92
N GLU A 178 -2.96 3.25 16.46
CA GLU A 178 -1.79 3.06 17.32
C GLU A 178 -1.49 4.29 18.19
N SER A 179 -1.38 5.47 17.59
CA SER A 179 -0.86 6.66 18.29
C SER A 179 -1.92 7.48 19.02
N ALA A 180 -3.20 7.41 18.62
CA ALA A 180 -4.27 8.20 19.23
C ALA A 180 -5.35 7.36 19.94
N VAL A 181 -5.79 6.24 19.34
CA VAL A 181 -6.84 5.41 19.95
C VAL A 181 -6.27 4.54 21.07
N ALA A 182 -5.22 3.75 20.80
CA ALA A 182 -4.64 2.84 21.77
C ALA A 182 -4.02 3.56 22.98
N THR A 183 -3.56 4.79 22.78
CA THR A 183 -3.04 5.66 23.86
C THR A 183 -4.14 6.32 24.70
N GLY A 184 -5.41 6.23 24.28
CA GLY A 184 -6.56 6.84 24.94
C GLY A 184 -6.73 8.35 24.67
N ILE A 185 -5.82 8.97 23.91
CA ILE A 185 -5.87 10.41 23.57
C ILE A 185 -7.12 10.75 22.76
N ALA A 186 -7.51 9.87 21.83
CA ALA A 186 -8.68 10.07 20.98
C ALA A 186 -9.97 10.24 21.79
N ASP A 187 -10.19 9.35 22.77
CA ASP A 187 -11.39 9.35 23.60
C ASP A 187 -11.37 10.50 24.60
N GLU A 188 -10.22 10.74 25.24
CA GLU A 188 -10.07 11.77 26.27
C GLU A 188 -10.32 13.19 25.74
N TYR A 189 -9.85 13.48 24.52
CA TYR A 189 -10.02 14.79 23.89
C TYR A 189 -11.16 14.82 22.86
N ASN A 190 -11.95 13.74 22.75
CA ASN A 190 -13.05 13.59 21.80
C ASN A 190 -12.64 14.01 20.37
N LEU A 191 -11.53 13.45 19.89
CA LEU A 191 -10.91 13.84 18.64
C LEU A 191 -11.77 13.38 17.44
N PRO A 192 -11.90 14.20 16.38
CA PRO A 192 -12.73 13.86 15.22
C PRO A 192 -12.05 12.79 14.36
N ILE A 193 -12.37 11.52 14.62
CA ILE A 193 -11.93 10.37 13.83
C ILE A 193 -13.08 9.92 12.94
N THR A 194 -12.80 9.60 11.67
CA THR A 194 -13.80 8.98 10.81
C THR A 194 -14.28 7.67 11.45
N LYS A 195 -15.57 7.55 11.75
CA LYS A 195 -16.13 6.29 12.25
C LYS A 195 -16.04 5.23 11.15
N GLU A 196 -15.46 4.08 11.47
CA GLU A 196 -15.39 2.97 10.54
C GLU A 196 -16.80 2.42 10.30
N ASN A 197 -17.17 2.29 9.02
CA ASN A 197 -18.36 1.55 8.65
C ASN A 197 -17.97 0.08 8.56
N ILE A 198 -18.11 -0.62 9.69
CA ILE A 198 -17.78 -2.05 9.83
C ILE A 198 -18.48 -2.89 8.75
N SER A 199 -19.70 -2.52 8.33
CA SER A 199 -20.42 -3.19 7.23
C SER A 199 -19.66 -3.06 5.91
N LYS A 200 -19.22 -1.84 5.58
CA LYS A 200 -18.49 -1.56 4.33
C LYS A 200 -17.12 -2.23 4.30
N ALA A 201 -16.38 -2.19 5.41
CA ALA A 201 -15.10 -2.89 5.52
C ALA A 201 -15.26 -4.41 5.36
N SER A 202 -16.29 -4.98 6.00
CA SER A 202 -16.62 -6.40 5.87
C SER A 202 -17.04 -6.75 4.44
N GLU A 203 -17.83 -5.91 3.77
CA GLU A 203 -18.23 -6.08 2.37
C GLU A 203 -17.02 -6.02 1.41
N GLU A 204 -16.07 -5.11 1.64
CA GLU A 204 -14.86 -4.99 0.83
C GLU A 204 -13.93 -6.21 1.00
N VAL A 205 -13.73 -6.68 2.23
CA VAL A 205 -12.98 -7.91 2.51
C VAL A 205 -13.68 -9.12 1.90
N PHE A 206 -14.99 -9.24 2.09
CA PHE A 206 -15.78 -10.32 1.52
C PHE A 206 -15.74 -10.31 0.00
N LYS A 207 -15.82 -9.14 -0.63
CA LYS A 207 -15.70 -8.98 -2.09
C LYS A 207 -14.32 -9.40 -2.58
N PHE A 208 -13.25 -9.00 -1.90
CA PHE A 208 -11.89 -9.39 -2.25
C PHE A 208 -11.67 -10.91 -2.17
N LEU A 209 -12.18 -11.55 -1.11
CA LEU A 209 -12.15 -13.02 -0.97
C LEU A 209 -13.01 -13.70 -2.05
N SER A 210 -14.22 -13.20 -2.30
CA SER A 210 -15.13 -13.73 -3.32
C SER A 210 -14.61 -13.58 -4.76
N GLU A 211 -13.81 -12.54 -5.04
CA GLU A 211 -13.17 -12.36 -6.35
C GLU A 211 -12.03 -13.35 -6.57
N LYS A 212 -11.31 -13.75 -5.52
CA LYS A 212 -10.27 -14.78 -5.59
C LYS A 212 -10.81 -16.16 -5.92
N GLU A 213 -12.06 -16.45 -5.58
CA GLU A 213 -12.66 -17.79 -5.71
C GLU A 213 -13.50 -17.99 -6.98
N LYS A 214 -13.54 -17.03 -7.90
CA LYS A 214 -14.27 -17.22 -9.16
C LYS A 214 -13.52 -18.09 -10.15
N VAL A 215 -14.09 -19.25 -10.45
CA VAL A 215 -13.62 -20.24 -11.43
C VAL A 215 -14.48 -20.16 -12.68
N THR A 216 -13.85 -20.23 -13.84
CA THR A 216 -14.51 -20.10 -15.15
C THR A 216 -14.66 -21.45 -15.86
N THR A 217 -13.83 -22.42 -15.51
CA THR A 217 -13.59 -23.63 -16.32
C THR A 217 -14.27 -24.91 -15.79
N ALA A 218 -14.55 -25.00 -14.48
CA ALA A 218 -14.95 -26.28 -13.86
C ALA A 218 -16.44 -26.66 -14.03
N SER A 219 -17.34 -25.68 -14.14
CA SER A 219 -18.77 -25.92 -14.37
C SER A 219 -19.34 -24.82 -15.26
N ASN A 220 -20.06 -25.22 -16.31
CA ASN A 220 -20.78 -24.30 -17.19
C ASN A 220 -21.93 -23.52 -16.49
N VAL A 221 -22.19 -23.80 -15.20
CA VAL A 221 -23.35 -23.27 -14.44
C VAL A 221 -22.94 -22.58 -13.14
N VAL A 222 -21.86 -23.02 -12.48
CA VAL A 222 -21.42 -22.47 -11.19
C VAL A 222 -20.04 -21.86 -11.38
N THR A 223 -19.87 -20.60 -10.96
CA THR A 223 -18.58 -19.88 -11.09
C THR A 223 -17.83 -19.77 -9.78
N ASP A 224 -18.38 -20.26 -8.68
CA ASP A 224 -17.81 -20.18 -7.34
C ASP A 224 -17.01 -21.45 -7.03
N ALA A 225 -15.71 -21.33 -6.73
CA ALA A 225 -14.80 -22.45 -6.47
C ALA A 225 -15.30 -23.36 -5.34
N GLU A 226 -15.82 -22.78 -4.25
CA GLU A 226 -16.24 -23.54 -3.06
C GLU A 226 -17.47 -24.42 -3.33
N LYS A 227 -18.26 -24.05 -4.33
CA LYS A 227 -19.49 -24.76 -4.71
C LYS A 227 -19.26 -25.80 -5.82
N GLN A 228 -18.02 -25.97 -6.28
CA GLN A 228 -17.69 -26.96 -7.29
C GLN A 228 -17.59 -28.37 -6.68
N PRO A 229 -18.15 -29.40 -7.31
CA PRO A 229 -18.00 -30.78 -6.87
C PRO A 229 -16.61 -31.38 -7.23
N ALA A 230 -15.57 -30.55 -7.30
CA ALA A 230 -14.21 -30.92 -7.70
C ALA A 230 -13.16 -30.17 -6.88
N SER A 231 -11.95 -30.73 -6.73
CA SER A 231 -10.86 -30.08 -6.00
C SER A 231 -10.14 -29.06 -6.88
N ILE A 232 -10.39 -27.77 -6.63
CA ILE A 232 -9.87 -26.68 -7.46
C ILE A 232 -8.80 -25.90 -6.72
N THR A 233 -7.77 -25.48 -7.45
CA THR A 233 -6.79 -24.48 -7.01
C THR A 233 -6.81 -23.34 -8.00
N VAL A 234 -6.90 -22.11 -7.51
CA VAL A 234 -6.78 -20.90 -8.32
C VAL A 234 -5.46 -20.22 -7.95
N ILE A 235 -4.63 -19.94 -8.94
CA ILE A 235 -3.39 -19.18 -8.81
C ILE A 235 -3.60 -17.85 -9.52
N ASN A 236 -3.57 -16.74 -8.79
CA ASN A 236 -3.79 -15.39 -9.33
C ASN A 236 -2.47 -14.70 -9.73
N ASN A 237 -2.58 -13.61 -10.49
CA ASN A 237 -1.43 -12.85 -10.98
C ASN A 237 -0.48 -12.35 -9.87
N GLU A 238 -1.01 -11.99 -8.69
CA GLU A 238 -0.19 -11.55 -7.56
C GLU A 238 0.62 -12.71 -6.94
N GLU A 239 0.02 -13.90 -6.85
CA GLU A 239 0.74 -15.12 -6.45
C GLU A 239 1.82 -15.49 -7.46
N ILE A 240 1.51 -15.42 -8.75
CA ILE A 240 2.48 -15.67 -9.83
C ILE A 240 3.70 -14.75 -9.67
N LYS A 241 3.49 -13.44 -9.50
CA LYS A 241 4.56 -12.44 -9.33
C LYS A 241 5.38 -12.65 -8.06
N HIS A 242 4.75 -13.04 -6.96
CA HIS A 242 5.44 -13.21 -5.67
C HIS A 242 6.05 -14.60 -5.47
N SER A 243 5.75 -15.57 -6.33
CA SER A 243 6.21 -16.95 -6.22
C SER A 243 7.72 -17.15 -6.47
N GLY A 244 8.33 -16.28 -7.28
CA GLY A 244 9.69 -16.48 -7.80
C GLY A 244 9.82 -17.62 -8.82
N ALA A 245 8.71 -18.24 -9.24
CA ALA A 245 8.69 -19.27 -10.26
C ALA A 245 9.07 -18.72 -11.65
N ARG A 246 9.65 -19.58 -12.48
CA ARG A 246 10.07 -19.28 -13.86
C ARG A 246 9.22 -20.01 -14.90
N THR A 247 8.53 -21.08 -14.50
CA THR A 247 7.70 -21.89 -15.39
C THR A 247 6.34 -22.16 -14.77
N VAL A 248 5.38 -22.57 -15.60
CA VAL A 248 4.06 -22.99 -15.11
C VAL A 248 4.20 -24.26 -14.25
N ASN A 249 5.09 -25.18 -14.61
CA ASN A 249 5.37 -26.37 -13.79
C ASN A 249 5.81 -26.02 -12.36
N GLU A 250 6.68 -25.02 -12.20
CA GLU A 250 7.10 -24.54 -10.87
C GLU A 250 5.92 -23.93 -10.09
N LEU A 251 5.09 -23.10 -10.75
CA LEU A 251 3.88 -22.56 -10.13
C LEU A 251 2.93 -23.67 -9.66
N LEU A 252 2.71 -24.68 -10.51
CA LEU A 252 1.87 -25.83 -10.16
C LEU A 252 2.46 -26.61 -8.97
N THR A 253 3.78 -26.81 -8.94
CA THR A 253 4.47 -27.49 -7.85
C THR A 253 4.39 -26.73 -6.52
N ILE A 254 4.47 -25.40 -6.57
CA ILE A 254 4.41 -24.54 -5.36
C ILE A 254 2.97 -24.49 -4.80
N TYR A 255 1.97 -24.27 -5.67
CA TYR A 255 0.64 -23.88 -5.22
C TYR A 255 -0.41 -24.97 -5.29
N VAL A 256 -0.21 -26.04 -6.06
CA VAL A 256 -1.24 -27.08 -6.26
C VAL A 256 -0.95 -28.26 -5.34
N PRO A 257 -1.80 -28.50 -4.31
CA PRO A 257 -1.59 -29.63 -3.41
C PRO A 257 -1.61 -30.97 -4.15
N GLY A 258 -0.53 -31.73 -3.97
CA GLY A 258 -0.36 -33.06 -4.54
C GLY A 258 0.04 -33.09 -6.01
N PHE A 259 0.30 -31.94 -6.64
CA PHE A 259 0.95 -31.90 -7.94
C PHE A 259 2.45 -32.18 -7.78
N PHE A 260 3.01 -32.94 -8.71
CA PHE A 260 4.44 -33.16 -8.84
C PHE A 260 4.77 -33.50 -10.28
N THR A 261 6.04 -33.35 -10.66
CA THR A 261 6.52 -33.67 -11.99
C THR A 261 7.45 -34.87 -11.96
N VAL A 262 7.38 -35.71 -12.98
CA VAL A 262 8.32 -36.82 -13.22
C VAL A 262 9.02 -36.57 -14.55
N GLU A 263 10.34 -36.58 -14.56
CA GLU A 263 11.14 -36.40 -15.76
C GLU A 263 11.22 -37.72 -16.54
N ASP A 264 10.91 -37.70 -17.84
CA ASP A 264 11.03 -38.84 -18.75
C ASP A 264 11.74 -38.42 -20.03
N GLN A 265 13.06 -38.68 -20.10
CA GLN A 265 14.00 -38.36 -21.18
C GLN A 265 13.86 -36.95 -21.79
N ASP A 266 12.83 -36.74 -22.60
CA ASP A 266 12.58 -35.53 -23.37
C ASP A 266 11.34 -34.74 -22.89
N ASP A 267 10.57 -35.26 -21.91
CA ASP A 267 9.33 -34.67 -21.42
C ASP A 267 9.23 -34.62 -19.88
N THR A 268 8.38 -33.72 -19.39
CA THR A 268 7.97 -33.66 -17.98
C THR A 268 6.55 -34.18 -17.81
N ILE A 269 6.36 -35.30 -17.12
CA ILE A 269 5.06 -35.90 -16.84
C ILE A 269 4.41 -35.26 -15.61
N ALA A 270 3.20 -34.77 -15.76
CA ALA A 270 2.38 -34.23 -14.68
C ALA A 270 1.76 -35.37 -13.84
N GLY A 271 2.05 -35.37 -12.55
CA GLY A 271 1.50 -36.28 -11.55
C GLY A 271 0.59 -35.57 -10.55
N PHE A 272 -0.43 -36.29 -10.07
CA PHE A 272 -1.35 -35.81 -9.05
C PHE A 272 -1.57 -36.88 -7.98
N ARG A 273 -1.63 -36.48 -6.71
CA ARG A 273 -1.99 -37.35 -5.56
C ARG A 273 -1.17 -38.65 -5.47
N GLY A 274 0.12 -38.58 -5.79
CA GLY A 274 1.04 -39.73 -5.77
C GLY A 274 0.91 -40.68 -6.97
N PHE A 275 0.14 -40.33 -8.00
CA PHE A 275 0.03 -41.07 -9.24
C PHE A 275 0.63 -40.25 -10.41
N ALA A 276 1.54 -40.86 -11.16
CA ALA A 276 2.07 -40.34 -12.41
C ALA A 276 1.70 -41.30 -13.55
N PRO A 277 1.05 -40.83 -14.63
CA PRO A 277 0.70 -41.66 -15.77
C PRO A 277 1.94 -42.03 -16.62
N ASP A 278 1.70 -42.85 -17.64
CA ASP A 278 2.65 -43.20 -18.69
C ASP A 278 2.96 -42.03 -19.64
N ASN A 279 2.06 -41.04 -19.72
CA ASN A 279 2.19 -39.85 -20.54
C ASN A 279 1.18 -38.76 -20.11
N ASN A 280 1.38 -37.55 -20.64
CA ASN A 280 0.58 -36.38 -20.35
C ASN A 280 -0.79 -36.34 -21.05
N ALA A 281 -1.15 -37.33 -21.88
CA ALA A 281 -2.47 -37.39 -22.54
C ALA A 281 -3.66 -37.48 -21.57
N LYS A 282 -3.41 -37.66 -20.26
CA LYS A 282 -4.42 -37.72 -19.20
C LYS A 282 -4.68 -36.38 -18.51
N VAL A 283 -3.93 -35.34 -18.88
CA VAL A 283 -4.07 -33.97 -18.40
C VAL A 283 -4.57 -33.09 -19.54
N LEU A 284 -5.51 -32.19 -19.27
CA LEU A 284 -6.05 -31.25 -20.25
C LEU A 284 -5.53 -29.84 -19.95
N LEU A 285 -4.88 -29.22 -20.93
CA LEU A 285 -4.52 -27.80 -20.89
C LEU A 285 -5.48 -26.98 -21.74
N LEU A 286 -6.10 -26.00 -21.09
CA LEU A 286 -6.91 -24.98 -21.75
C LEU A 286 -6.25 -23.61 -21.59
N ILE A 287 -6.12 -22.85 -22.68
CA ILE A 287 -5.78 -21.43 -22.64
C ILE A 287 -7.01 -20.65 -23.05
N ASN A 288 -7.55 -19.84 -22.15
CA ASN A 288 -8.80 -19.09 -22.38
C ASN A 288 -9.95 -19.98 -22.88
N GLY A 289 -10.04 -21.22 -22.39
CA GLY A 289 -11.05 -22.21 -22.79
C GLY A 289 -10.73 -22.96 -24.09
N HIS A 290 -9.64 -22.65 -24.80
CA HIS A 290 -9.21 -23.36 -25.99
C HIS A 290 -8.26 -24.51 -25.66
N ASN A 291 -8.53 -25.68 -26.21
CA ASN A 291 -7.70 -26.86 -26.01
C ASN A 291 -6.34 -26.70 -26.70
N MET A 292 -5.28 -26.87 -25.91
CA MET A 292 -3.90 -26.76 -26.37
C MET A 292 -3.17 -28.10 -26.41
N ASN A 293 -3.83 -29.19 -26.03
CA ASN A 293 -3.22 -30.51 -26.06
C ASN A 293 -2.82 -30.88 -27.50
N THR A 294 -1.64 -31.47 -27.58
CA THR A 294 -1.09 -32.01 -28.82
C THR A 294 -1.69 -33.39 -29.12
N GLU A 295 -1.61 -33.80 -30.39
CA GLU A 295 -2.29 -35.01 -30.85
C GLU A 295 -1.75 -36.29 -30.19
N TYR A 296 -2.66 -37.25 -30.03
CA TYR A 296 -2.38 -38.64 -29.67
C TYR A 296 -1.90 -38.88 -28.24
N PHE A 297 -0.59 -38.80 -27.95
CA PHE A 297 0.00 -39.25 -26.68
C PHE A 297 0.61 -38.16 -25.80
N TRP A 298 0.79 -36.95 -26.32
CA TRP A 298 1.71 -35.97 -25.71
C TRP A 298 1.03 -34.99 -24.75
N GLY A 299 -0.29 -34.78 -24.86
CA GLY A 299 -1.01 -33.91 -23.91
C GLY A 299 -0.56 -32.44 -23.98
N PRO A 300 -0.51 -31.71 -22.85
CA PRO A 300 -0.04 -30.33 -22.81
C PRO A 300 1.40 -30.20 -23.37
N PRO A 301 1.65 -29.32 -24.34
CA PRO A 301 2.97 -29.15 -24.94
C PRO A 301 3.97 -28.54 -23.94
N ASP A 302 5.15 -29.17 -23.83
CA ASP A 302 6.21 -28.72 -22.92
C ASP A 302 6.64 -27.28 -23.19
N SER A 303 6.68 -26.87 -24.47
CA SER A 303 7.01 -25.51 -24.89
C SER A 303 6.08 -24.44 -24.29
N ILE A 304 4.86 -24.80 -23.91
CA ILE A 304 3.93 -23.88 -23.24
C ILE A 304 4.16 -23.91 -21.73
N ILE A 305 4.20 -25.10 -21.12
CA ILE A 305 4.28 -25.23 -19.66
C ILE A 305 5.64 -24.76 -19.12
N ASN A 306 6.72 -24.98 -19.86
CA ASN A 306 8.08 -24.60 -19.49
C ASN A 306 8.62 -23.36 -20.23
N GLY A 307 7.98 -22.93 -21.33
CA GLY A 307 8.48 -21.84 -22.18
C GLY A 307 7.64 -20.55 -22.19
N MET A 308 6.42 -20.56 -21.65
CA MET A 308 5.55 -19.37 -21.65
C MET A 308 6.01 -18.32 -20.63
N ASN A 309 6.06 -17.05 -21.04
CA ASN A 309 6.28 -15.95 -20.12
C ASN A 309 5.09 -15.83 -19.15
N LEU A 310 5.37 -15.93 -17.85
CA LEU A 310 4.38 -15.82 -16.78
C LEU A 310 3.69 -14.44 -16.73
N ASP A 311 4.31 -13.38 -17.25
CA ASP A 311 3.71 -12.04 -17.33
C ASP A 311 2.43 -12.00 -18.19
N TYR A 312 2.24 -12.98 -19.09
CA TYR A 312 1.04 -13.08 -19.93
C TYR A 312 -0.11 -13.81 -19.25
N ILE A 313 0.08 -14.30 -18.02
CA ILE A 313 -0.89 -15.11 -17.30
C ILE A 313 -1.57 -14.27 -16.22
N ASP A 314 -2.87 -14.06 -16.37
CA ASP A 314 -3.68 -13.38 -15.34
C ASP A 314 -4.10 -14.34 -14.22
N LYS A 315 -4.46 -15.56 -14.58
CA LYS A 315 -4.95 -16.59 -13.65
C LYS A 315 -4.71 -18.00 -14.20
N ILE A 316 -4.36 -18.93 -13.30
CA ILE A 316 -4.32 -20.37 -13.59
C ILE A 316 -5.39 -21.05 -12.72
N GLU A 317 -6.28 -21.80 -13.38
CA GLU A 317 -7.29 -22.63 -12.71
C GLU A 317 -6.90 -24.10 -12.87
N VAL A 318 -6.70 -24.80 -11.76
CA VAL A 318 -6.30 -26.21 -11.76
C VAL A 318 -7.41 -27.03 -11.13
N ILE A 319 -8.05 -27.86 -11.94
CA ILE A 319 -9.11 -28.77 -11.52
C ILE A 319 -8.47 -30.15 -11.41
N ARG A 320 -8.59 -30.78 -10.24
CA ARG A 320 -8.01 -32.11 -9.97
C ARG A 320 -9.10 -33.15 -9.85
N GLY A 321 -8.88 -34.29 -10.48
CA GLY A 321 -9.82 -35.40 -10.56
C GLY A 321 -10.53 -35.50 -11.91
N PRO A 322 -11.36 -36.54 -12.10
CA PRO A 322 -11.94 -36.86 -13.41
C PRO A 322 -12.90 -35.75 -13.88
N GLY A 323 -12.44 -34.96 -14.86
CA GLY A 323 -13.18 -33.87 -15.51
C GLY A 323 -13.74 -34.25 -16.88
N SER A 324 -13.51 -35.48 -17.36
CA SER A 324 -13.89 -35.93 -18.71
C SER A 324 -15.39 -35.83 -19.03
N VAL A 325 -16.26 -35.79 -18.01
CA VAL A 325 -17.72 -35.61 -18.19
C VAL A 325 -18.06 -34.19 -18.68
N THR A 326 -17.29 -33.17 -18.27
CA THR A 326 -17.55 -31.76 -18.60
C THR A 326 -16.59 -31.22 -19.66
N LEU A 327 -15.33 -31.66 -19.66
CA LEU A 327 -14.27 -31.10 -20.51
C LEU A 327 -13.84 -32.01 -21.66
N GLY A 328 -14.30 -33.27 -21.70
CA GLY A 328 -14.05 -34.21 -22.78
C GLY A 328 -12.72 -34.98 -22.67
N GLN A 329 -12.20 -35.43 -23.81
CA GLN A 329 -11.02 -36.29 -23.88
C GLN A 329 -9.78 -35.60 -23.31
N GLY A 330 -9.03 -36.33 -22.48
CA GLY A 330 -7.78 -35.85 -21.87
C GLY A 330 -7.91 -35.24 -20.48
N ALA A 331 -9.12 -35.09 -19.93
CA ALA A 331 -9.36 -34.59 -18.57
C ALA A 331 -9.58 -35.74 -17.56
N LEU A 332 -8.57 -36.58 -17.34
CA LEU A 332 -8.71 -37.78 -16.50
C LEU A 332 -8.10 -37.62 -15.09
N LEU A 333 -7.11 -36.74 -14.93
CA LEU A 333 -6.34 -36.56 -13.69
C LEU A 333 -6.70 -35.28 -12.91
#